data_AF-A0A0C7NRB8-F1
#
_entry.id   AF-A0A0C7NRB8-F1
#
_cell.length_a   1.000
_cell.length_b   1.000
_cell.length_c   1.000
_cell.angle_alpha   90.00
_cell.angle_beta   90.00
_cell.angle_gamma   90.00
#
_symmetry.space_group_name_H-M   'P 1'
#
loop_
_entity.id
_entity.type
_entity.pdbx_description
1 polymer ?
#
loop_
_entity_poly.entity_id
_entity_poly.type
_entity_poly.pdbx_seq_one_letter_code
_entity_poly.pdbx_strand_id
1 'polypeptide(L)'
;MENLIAKAKSLNAEGVSCFAYTGSYHLPLKTFTKRIIDDVVYIEEIIGVGEIAISDHRGSQPTIEELTRLTSDARVGGILSKKAGIVNVHVGRGKNFVGPLIEVVKKSDLPIAQFLPTHMNKGKESMFDEKGNFLKLDVADVCTLFKEVKDCVIQEDTR
;
A
#
# COMPACT_ATOMS: atom_id res chain seq x y z
N MET A 1 -12.96 -3.55 10.87
CA MET A 1 -12.85 -4.16 9.53
C MET A 1 -14.23 -4.31 8.89
N GLU A 2 -15.21 -4.74 9.68
CA GLU A 2 -16.64 -4.86 9.40
C GLU A 2 -17.21 -3.67 8.60
N ASN A 3 -17.00 -2.44 9.08
CA ASN A 3 -17.53 -1.23 8.42
C ASN A 3 -16.94 -1.02 7.02
N LEU A 4 -15.66 -1.36 6.81
CA LEU A 4 -14.98 -1.21 5.51
C LEU A 4 -15.59 -2.17 4.49
N ILE A 5 -15.74 -3.44 4.87
CA ILE A 5 -16.35 -4.47 4.01
C ILE A 5 -17.81 -4.15 3.73
N ALA A 6 -18.58 -3.74 4.75
CA ALA A 6 -19.97 -3.34 4.59
C ALA A 6 -20.12 -2.17 3.62
N LYS A 7 -19.24 -1.16 3.69
CA LYS A 7 -19.29 -0.03 2.75
C LYS A 7 -18.88 -0.43 1.34
N ALA A 8 -17.86 -1.28 1.16
CA ALA A 8 -17.47 -1.80 -0.15
C ALA A 8 -18.63 -2.57 -0.81
N LYS A 9 -19.31 -3.43 -0.05
CA LYS A 9 -20.51 -4.15 -0.50
C LYS A 9 -21.66 -3.21 -0.88
N SER A 10 -21.92 -2.17 -0.09
CA SER A 10 -22.94 -1.15 -0.41
C SER A 10 -22.64 -0.48 -1.75
N LEU A 11 -21.39 -0.05 -1.97
CA LEU A 11 -20.98 0.60 -3.21
C LEU A 11 -21.10 -0.34 -4.42
N ASN A 12 -20.76 -1.62 -4.26
CA ASN A 12 -20.98 -2.64 -5.28
C ASN A 12 -22.47 -2.81 -5.59
N ALA A 13 -23.34 -2.82 -4.58
CA ALA A 13 -24.80 -2.88 -4.77
C ALA A 13 -25.38 -1.63 -5.44
N GLU A 14 -24.73 -0.47 -5.27
CA GLU A 14 -25.05 0.80 -5.94
C GLU A 14 -24.51 0.87 -7.38
N GLY A 15 -23.82 -0.17 -7.86
CA GLY A 15 -23.29 -0.27 -9.23
C GLY A 15 -21.85 0.24 -9.42
N VAL A 16 -21.15 0.59 -8.32
CA VAL A 16 -19.74 1.01 -8.36
C VAL A 16 -18.84 -0.18 -8.05
N SER A 17 -17.90 -0.52 -8.92
CA SER A 17 -16.88 -1.53 -8.61
C SER A 17 -15.97 -1.05 -7.46
N CYS A 18 -16.06 -1.72 -6.32
CA CYS A 18 -15.38 -1.35 -5.09
C CYS A 18 -14.65 -2.56 -4.47
N PHE A 19 -13.38 -2.33 -4.13
CA PHE A 19 -12.50 -3.28 -3.46
C PHE A 19 -11.86 -2.64 -2.23
N ALA A 20 -11.29 -3.47 -1.36
CA ALA A 20 -10.67 -3.05 -0.13
C ALA A 20 -9.41 -3.88 0.18
N TYR A 21 -8.60 -3.36 1.09
CA TYR A 21 -7.47 -4.05 1.69
C TYR A 21 -7.82 -4.45 3.13
N THR A 22 -7.45 -5.65 3.55
CA THR A 22 -7.55 -6.04 4.96
C THR A 22 -6.34 -5.53 5.76
N GLY A 23 -6.47 -5.42 7.07
CA GLY A 23 -5.43 -4.95 7.97
C GLY A 23 -5.63 -3.50 8.41
N SER A 24 -4.51 -2.85 8.75
CA SER A 24 -4.49 -1.54 9.37
C SER A 24 -3.09 -0.94 9.35
N TYR A 25 -3.03 0.36 9.64
CA TYR A 25 -1.79 1.12 9.79
C TYR A 25 -0.80 0.51 10.80
N HIS A 26 -1.34 -0.05 11.88
CA HIS A 26 -0.57 -0.62 12.99
C HIS A 26 -0.55 -2.14 12.92
N LEU A 27 0.56 -2.71 13.41
CA LEU A 27 0.67 -4.11 13.80
C LEU A 27 0.24 -4.30 15.27
N PRO A 28 -0.38 -5.45 15.62
CA PRO A 28 -0.84 -6.50 14.70
C PRO A 28 -2.00 -6.01 13.80
N LEU A 29 -2.06 -6.54 12.57
CA LEU A 29 -3.06 -6.13 11.59
C LEU A 29 -4.48 -6.46 12.05
N LYS A 30 -5.41 -5.54 11.82
CA LYS A 30 -6.84 -5.74 12.08
C LYS A 30 -7.52 -6.44 10.89
N THR A 31 -7.60 -7.77 10.94
CA THR A 31 -8.31 -8.61 9.96
C THR A 31 -9.73 -8.98 10.42
N PHE A 32 -10.62 -9.38 9.51
CA PHE A 32 -11.98 -9.81 9.82
C PHE A 32 -12.04 -11.24 10.38
N THR A 33 -11.38 -12.19 9.72
CA THR A 33 -11.35 -13.63 10.08
C THR A 33 -10.25 -13.99 11.08
N LYS A 34 -9.47 -13.00 11.53
CA LYS A 34 -8.25 -13.16 12.36
C LYS A 34 -7.05 -13.75 11.60
N ARG A 35 -7.17 -13.98 10.29
CA ARG A 35 -6.10 -14.47 9.41
C ARG A 35 -6.09 -13.69 8.09
N ILE A 36 -4.91 -13.27 7.66
CA ILE A 36 -4.73 -12.51 6.41
C ILE A 36 -5.16 -13.35 5.20
N ILE A 37 -4.67 -14.59 5.12
CA ILE A 37 -4.97 -15.51 4.01
C ILE A 37 -6.47 -15.68 3.86
N ASP A 38 -7.17 -15.93 4.97
CA ASP A 38 -8.60 -16.22 5.00
C ASP A 38 -9.43 -14.99 4.62
N ASP A 39 -9.04 -13.78 5.03
CA ASP A 39 -9.68 -12.55 4.58
C ASP A 39 -9.58 -12.39 3.05
N VAL A 40 -8.38 -12.57 2.49
CA VAL A 40 -8.16 -12.43 1.04
C VAL A 40 -8.89 -13.53 0.27
N VAL A 41 -8.98 -14.74 0.82
CA VAL A 41 -9.63 -15.88 0.16
C VAL A 41 -11.15 -15.83 0.24
N TYR A 42 -11.71 -15.59 1.43
CA TYR A 42 -13.15 -15.75 1.66
C TYR A 42 -13.98 -14.49 1.41
N ILE A 43 -13.35 -13.31 1.38
CA ILE A 43 -14.07 -12.03 1.25
C ILE A 43 -13.79 -11.46 -0.14
N GLU A 44 -14.78 -11.46 -1.02
CA GLU A 44 -14.64 -11.07 -2.43
C GLU A 44 -13.97 -9.70 -2.59
N GLU A 45 -14.40 -8.72 -1.81
CA GLU A 45 -13.93 -7.33 -1.89
C GLU A 45 -12.48 -7.17 -1.43
N ILE A 46 -11.93 -8.10 -0.65
CA ILE A 46 -10.56 -8.01 -0.13
C ILE A 46 -9.57 -8.55 -1.16
N ILE A 47 -8.72 -7.66 -1.69
CA ILE A 47 -7.76 -7.99 -2.75
C ILE A 47 -6.30 -8.03 -2.27
N GLY A 48 -6.04 -7.70 -1.01
CA GLY A 48 -4.70 -7.65 -0.43
C GLY A 48 -4.69 -7.11 0.99
N VAL A 49 -3.52 -6.65 1.45
CA VAL A 49 -3.31 -6.12 2.80
C VAL A 49 -2.91 -4.64 2.78
N GLY A 50 -3.40 -3.83 3.72
CA GLY A 50 -2.97 -2.45 3.90
C GLY A 50 -4.04 -1.49 4.42
N GLU A 51 -3.73 -0.19 4.54
CA GLU A 51 -2.37 0.37 4.40
C GLU A 51 -1.54 0.05 5.65
N ILE A 52 -0.36 -0.56 5.49
CA ILE A 52 0.60 -0.78 6.61
C ILE A 52 1.65 0.34 6.60
N ALA A 53 2.03 0.84 7.78
CA ALA A 53 2.99 1.92 7.89
C ALA A 53 4.44 1.45 8.04
N ILE A 54 5.32 2.01 7.23
CA ILE A 54 6.77 1.96 7.41
C ILE A 54 7.35 3.37 7.44
N SER A 55 8.49 3.52 8.11
CA SER A 55 9.22 4.79 8.16
C SER A 55 8.32 5.97 8.56
N ASP A 56 7.36 5.76 9.45
CA ASP A 56 6.47 6.80 9.97
C ASP A 56 6.44 6.72 11.49
N HIS A 57 6.52 7.87 12.18
CA HIS A 57 6.58 7.93 13.63
C HIS A 57 5.28 7.48 14.33
N ARG A 58 4.17 7.43 13.59
CA ARG A 58 2.88 6.92 14.06
C ARG A 58 2.76 5.41 13.86
N GLY A 59 3.65 4.80 13.07
CA GLY A 59 3.59 3.38 12.74
C GLY A 59 4.16 2.49 13.84
N SER A 60 3.85 1.20 13.78
CA SER A 60 4.31 0.20 14.76
C SER A 60 5.80 -0.14 14.70
N GLN A 61 6.57 0.47 13.78
CA GLN A 61 7.97 0.13 13.52
C GLN A 61 8.17 -1.38 13.24
N PRO A 62 7.49 -1.93 12.22
CA PRO A 62 7.46 -3.38 11.99
C PRO A 62 8.86 -3.92 11.72
N THR A 63 9.17 -5.11 12.24
CA THR A 63 10.43 -5.78 11.90
C THR A 63 10.41 -6.31 10.47
N ILE A 64 11.59 -6.64 9.93
CA ILE A 64 11.69 -7.24 8.58
C ILE A 64 10.99 -8.59 8.55
N GLU A 65 11.05 -9.36 9.64
CA GLU A 65 10.40 -10.66 9.78
C GLU A 65 8.87 -10.52 9.79
N GLU A 66 8.33 -9.52 10.50
CA GLU A 66 6.89 -9.24 10.50
C GLU A 66 6.40 -8.82 9.12
N LEU A 67 7.11 -7.92 8.45
CA LEU A 67 6.82 -7.51 7.07
C LEU A 67 6.90 -8.68 6.09
N THR A 68 7.92 -9.53 6.22
CA THR A 68 8.09 -10.72 5.37
C THR A 68 6.90 -11.67 5.55
N ARG A 69 6.53 -11.98 6.80
CA ARG A 69 5.44 -12.90 7.12
C ARG A 69 4.10 -12.41 6.56
N LEU A 70 3.72 -11.16 6.83
CA LEU A 70 2.43 -10.63 6.35
C LEU A 70 2.38 -10.51 4.82
N THR A 71 3.52 -10.23 4.18
CA THR A 71 3.60 -10.15 2.71
C THR A 71 3.48 -11.53 2.08
N SER A 72 4.07 -12.55 2.71
CA SER A 72 3.90 -13.95 2.32
C SER A 72 2.43 -14.38 2.43
N ASP A 73 1.77 -14.04 3.54
CA ASP A 73 0.35 -14.36 3.74
C ASP A 73 -0.55 -13.67 2.71
N ALA A 74 -0.31 -12.39 2.42
CA ALA A 74 -1.03 -11.65 1.38
C ALA A 74 -0.86 -12.33 0.01
N ARG A 75 0.38 -12.72 -0.32
CA ARG A 75 0.72 -13.40 -1.58
C ARG A 75 0.01 -14.74 -1.73
N VAL A 76 0.08 -15.59 -0.69
CA VAL A 76 -0.57 -16.90 -0.69
C VAL A 76 -2.09 -16.73 -0.82
N GLY A 77 -2.69 -15.80 -0.08
CA GLY A 77 -4.10 -15.46 -0.22
C GLY A 77 -4.48 -15.05 -1.65
N GLY A 78 -3.66 -14.22 -2.29
CA GLY A 78 -3.84 -13.82 -3.69
C GLY A 78 -3.77 -15.00 -4.67
N ILE A 79 -2.78 -15.88 -4.53
CA ILE A 79 -2.63 -17.07 -5.39
C ILE A 79 -3.85 -17.98 -5.26
N LEU A 80 -4.29 -18.27 -4.03
CA LEU A 80 -5.41 -19.19 -3.76
C LEU A 80 -6.74 -18.65 -4.29
N SER A 81 -6.93 -17.31 -4.27
CA SER A 81 -8.17 -16.65 -4.66
C SER A 81 -8.15 -16.04 -6.07
N LYS A 82 -7.01 -16.12 -6.77
CA LYS A 82 -6.77 -15.41 -8.04
C LYS A 82 -6.97 -13.90 -7.94
N LYS A 83 -6.64 -13.31 -6.79
CA LYS A 83 -6.66 -11.86 -6.52
C LYS A 83 -5.23 -11.31 -6.48
N ALA A 84 -5.10 -9.98 -6.38
CA ALA A 84 -3.80 -9.31 -6.40
C ALA A 84 -2.84 -9.81 -5.31
N GLY A 85 -3.32 -9.96 -4.07
CA GLY A 85 -2.50 -10.45 -2.95
C GLY A 85 -1.32 -9.54 -2.60
N ILE A 86 -1.40 -8.26 -2.91
CA ILE A 86 -0.34 -7.27 -2.67
C ILE A 86 -0.50 -6.58 -1.32
N VAL A 87 0.56 -5.91 -0.88
CA VAL A 87 0.61 -5.11 0.33
C VAL A 87 0.68 -3.63 -0.05
N ASN A 88 -0.38 -2.88 0.26
CA ASN A 88 -0.39 -1.43 0.19
C ASN A 88 0.36 -0.85 1.41
N VAL A 89 1.38 -0.03 1.16
CA VAL A 89 2.31 0.43 2.19
C VAL A 89 2.29 1.95 2.28
N HIS A 90 1.88 2.47 3.43
CA HIS A 90 2.10 3.86 3.79
C HIS A 90 3.59 4.10 4.08
N VAL A 91 4.23 4.97 3.29
CA VAL A 91 5.63 5.35 3.49
C VAL A 91 5.71 6.74 4.13
N GLY A 92 6.11 6.79 5.39
CA GLY A 92 6.32 8.07 6.09
C GLY A 92 7.65 8.74 5.76
N ARG A 93 7.96 9.81 6.50
CA ARG A 93 9.17 10.65 6.33
C ARG A 93 10.39 10.17 7.11
N GLY A 94 10.35 8.96 7.65
CA GLY A 94 11.45 8.34 8.38
C GLY A 94 12.69 8.14 7.50
N LYS A 95 13.86 8.18 8.13
CA LYS A 95 15.17 8.14 7.46
C LYS A 95 15.33 6.94 6.51
N ASN A 96 14.78 5.79 6.89
CA ASN A 96 14.92 4.55 6.13
C ASN A 96 13.96 4.43 4.94
N PHE A 97 12.96 5.33 4.82
CA PHE A 97 11.99 5.38 3.70
C PHE A 97 11.49 3.98 3.27
N VAL A 98 11.74 3.55 2.01
CA VAL A 98 11.39 2.21 1.49
C VAL A 98 12.44 1.12 1.78
N GLY A 99 13.52 1.44 2.47
CA GLY A 99 14.57 0.51 2.89
C GLY A 99 14.03 -0.79 3.52
N PRO A 100 13.03 -0.76 4.43
CA PRO A 100 12.43 -1.97 4.96
C PRO A 100 11.89 -2.93 3.87
N LEU A 101 11.28 -2.40 2.80
CA LEU A 101 10.74 -3.23 1.71
C LEU A 101 11.86 -3.86 0.87
N ILE A 102 12.90 -3.08 0.58
CA ILE A 102 14.09 -3.57 -0.15
C ILE A 102 14.76 -4.70 0.63
N GLU A 103 14.85 -4.57 1.94
CA GLU A 103 15.43 -5.61 2.81
C GLU A 103 14.58 -6.90 2.83
N VAL A 104 13.25 -6.81 2.80
CA VAL A 104 12.38 -7.99 2.66
C VAL A 104 12.66 -8.71 1.34
N VAL A 105 12.71 -7.98 0.22
CA VAL A 105 12.96 -8.59 -1.11
C VAL A 105 14.34 -9.22 -1.21
N LYS A 106 15.36 -8.63 -0.57
CA LYS A 106 16.72 -9.20 -0.56
C LYS A 106 16.84 -10.47 0.28
N LYS A 107 16.03 -10.59 1.34
CA LYS A 107 16.15 -11.66 2.36
C LYS A 107 15.10 -12.76 2.22
N SER A 108 14.25 -12.69 1.21
CA SER A 108 13.18 -13.67 0.98
C SER A 108 12.95 -13.89 -0.51
N ASP A 109 12.15 -14.91 -0.84
CA ASP A 109 11.74 -15.20 -2.23
C ASP A 109 10.54 -14.36 -2.69
N LEU A 110 10.17 -13.32 -1.92
CA LEU A 110 9.02 -12.47 -2.25
C LEU A 110 9.39 -11.51 -3.38
N PRO A 111 8.61 -11.49 -4.48
CA PRO A 111 8.88 -10.55 -5.57
C PRO A 111 8.57 -9.12 -5.14
N ILE A 112 9.36 -8.16 -5.63
CA ILE A 112 9.15 -6.72 -5.38
C ILE A 112 7.74 -6.25 -5.74
N ALA A 113 7.10 -6.91 -6.72
CA ALA A 113 5.73 -6.64 -7.15
C ALA A 113 4.66 -6.90 -6.06
N GLN A 114 5.02 -7.53 -4.93
CA GLN A 114 4.09 -7.64 -3.79
C GLN A 114 3.85 -6.31 -3.07
N PHE A 115 4.66 -5.28 -3.31
CA PHE A 115 4.55 -4.02 -2.59
C PHE A 115 4.00 -2.90 -3.47
N LEU A 116 3.01 -2.18 -2.94
CA LEU A 116 2.48 -0.95 -3.49
C LEU A 116 2.75 0.20 -2.50
N PRO A 117 3.95 0.80 -2.51
CA PRO A 117 4.27 1.92 -1.63
C PRO A 117 3.55 3.20 -2.07
N THR A 118 2.87 3.87 -1.14
CA THR A 118 2.16 5.13 -1.33
C THR A 118 2.89 6.28 -0.64
N HIS A 119 2.45 7.52 -0.89
CA HIS A 119 3.06 8.75 -0.34
C HIS A 119 4.56 8.93 -0.66
N MET A 120 5.01 8.34 -1.77
CA MET A 120 6.42 8.32 -2.21
C MET A 120 6.96 9.69 -2.65
N ASN A 121 6.10 10.70 -2.77
CA ASN A 121 6.46 12.05 -3.16
C ASN A 121 7.19 12.77 -2.01
N LYS A 122 8.48 12.49 -1.86
CA LYS A 122 9.38 13.15 -0.88
C LYS A 122 9.51 14.66 -1.09
N GLY A 123 9.36 15.17 -2.32
CA GLY A 123 9.60 16.56 -2.68
C GLY A 123 8.39 17.47 -2.44
N LYS A 124 7.87 17.58 -1.22
CA LYS A 124 6.82 18.56 -0.87
C LYS A 124 7.18 19.40 0.35
N GLU A 125 8.47 19.52 0.64
CA GLU A 125 8.92 20.32 1.77
C GLU A 125 9.58 21.59 1.24
N SER A 126 9.14 22.69 1.81
CA SER A 126 9.94 23.90 1.88
C SER A 126 11.24 23.53 2.58
N MET A 127 12.34 23.59 1.85
CA MET A 127 13.67 23.45 2.42
C MET A 127 14.01 24.74 3.14
N PHE A 128 14.56 24.62 4.35
CA PHE A 128 15.07 25.75 5.12
C PHE A 128 16.55 25.51 5.44
N ASP A 129 17.35 26.57 5.59
CA ASP A 129 18.71 26.46 6.10
C ASP A 129 18.73 26.19 7.62
N GLU A 130 19.93 25.99 8.18
CA GLU A 130 20.13 25.76 9.63
C GLU A 130 19.64 26.92 10.52
N LYS A 131 19.35 28.09 9.93
CA LYS A 131 18.85 29.29 10.61
C LYS A 131 17.35 29.49 10.40
N GLY A 132 16.67 28.57 9.70
CA GLY A 132 15.24 28.63 9.42
C GLY A 132 14.87 29.55 8.25
N ASN A 133 15.82 29.99 7.42
CA ASN A 133 15.52 30.76 6.21
C ASN A 133 15.02 29.84 5.10
N PHE A 134 13.95 30.23 4.42
CA PHE A 134 13.41 29.47 3.29
C PHE A 134 14.40 29.45 2.12
N LEU A 135 14.71 28.25 1.64
CA LEU A 135 15.61 28.01 0.50
C LEU A 135 14.84 27.77 -0.79
N LYS A 136 13.94 26.78 -0.79
CA LYS A 136 13.10 26.44 -1.95
C LYS A 136 11.88 25.65 -1.53
N LEU A 137 10.82 25.72 -2.33
CA LEU A 137 9.68 24.82 -2.22
C LEU A 137 9.88 23.70 -3.25
N ASP A 138 10.17 22.50 -2.77
CA ASP A 138 10.18 21.32 -3.63
C ASP A 138 8.71 20.93 -3.88
N VAL A 139 8.34 20.76 -5.14
CA VAL A 139 7.01 20.24 -5.54
C VAL A 139 7.26 18.96 -6.32
N ALA A 140 6.55 17.90 -5.97
CA ALA A 140 6.67 16.63 -6.67
C ALA A 140 6.41 16.82 -8.16
N ASP A 141 7.34 16.33 -8.99
CA ASP A 141 7.19 16.40 -10.44
C ASP A 141 5.94 15.63 -10.86
N VAL A 142 4.98 16.37 -11.45
CA VAL A 142 3.70 15.83 -11.95
C VAL A 142 3.95 14.72 -12.99
N CYS A 143 5.12 14.69 -13.63
CA CYS A 143 5.51 13.64 -14.57
C CYS A 143 5.53 12.23 -13.94
N THR A 144 5.76 12.12 -12.63
CA THR A 144 5.78 10.81 -11.95
C THR A 144 4.41 10.14 -11.93
N LEU A 145 3.32 10.90 -11.83
CA LEU A 145 1.95 10.38 -11.89
C LEU A 145 1.42 10.39 -13.33
N PHE A 146 1.85 11.35 -14.15
CA PHE A 146 1.37 11.50 -15.52
C PHE A 146 1.65 10.26 -16.38
N LYS A 147 2.80 9.62 -16.23
CA LYS A 147 3.12 8.43 -17.04
C LYS A 147 2.20 7.25 -16.71
N GLU A 148 2.07 6.94 -15.42
CA GLU A 148 1.19 5.88 -14.92
C GLU A 148 -0.29 6.16 -15.25
N VAL A 149 -0.75 7.42 -15.09
CA VAL A 149 -2.13 7.83 -15.41
C VAL A 149 -2.38 7.85 -16.92
N LYS A 150 -1.41 8.31 -17.73
CA LYS A 150 -1.48 8.27 -19.20
C LYS A 150 -1.61 6.84 -19.71
N ASP A 151 -0.87 5.90 -19.11
CA ASP A 151 -0.94 4.49 -19.49
C ASP A 151 -2.27 3.84 -19.05
N CYS A 152 -2.98 4.41 -18.07
CA CYS A 152 -4.36 4.04 -17.70
C CYS A 152 -5.44 4.66 -18.60
N VAL A 153 -5.15 5.74 -19.33
CA VAL A 153 -6.04 6.26 -20.37
C VAL A 153 -5.84 5.40 -21.61
N ILE A 154 -6.61 4.32 -21.68
CA ILE A 154 -6.79 3.48 -22.86
C ILE A 154 -6.94 4.39 -24.09
N GLN A 155 -6.22 4.07 -25.18
CA GLN A 155 -6.46 4.61 -26.51
C GLN A 155 -7.97 4.70 -26.75
N GLU A 156 -8.54 5.91 -26.72
CA GLU A 156 -9.82 6.15 -27.35
C GLU A 156 -9.59 5.98 -28.85
N ASP A 157 -9.79 4.75 -29.30
CA ASP A 157 -9.86 4.34 -30.70
C ASP A 157 -11.10 5.03 -31.29
N THR A 158 -10.92 6.31 -31.61
CA THR A 158 -11.92 7.11 -32.31
C THR A 158 -11.88 6.68 -33.76
N ARG A 159 -12.88 5.87 -34.13
CA ARG A 159 -13.27 5.65 -35.52
C ARG A 159 -13.63 6.95 -36.22
#